data_AF-A0A561U4N5-F1
#
_entry.id   AF-A0A561U4N5-F1
#
_cell.length_a   1.000
_cell.length_b   1.000
_cell.length_c   1.000
_cell.angle_alpha   90.00
_cell.angle_beta   90.00
_cell.angle_gamma   90.00
#
_symmetry.space_group_name_H-M   'P 1'
#
loop_
_entity.id
_entity.type
_entity.pdbx_description
1 polymer ?
#
loop_
_entity_poly.entity_id
_entity_poly.type
_entity_poly.pdbx_seq_one_letter_code
_entity_poly.pdbx_strand_id
1 'polypeptide(L)'
;MRPAGVRERIAQLKEEERQYAGARPEQALQRALTWFIHGCALLSYADLPTSAVVESFRSVLGCLDDPHQRRGTSRWEQAGVECIAQLRDPLAEVAADPQRHATRDDEIAGPPLLRIPPLVLVGRTTHHAFFPMACLNAAGSLQEEAIPPYLAVTMICSVGYFEPAEERDLLTETRSLRTRYEDQPSERSSLDDEIRRRLRTWEQAYRNDGSR
;
A
#
# COMPACT_ATOMS: atom_id res chain seq x y z
N MET A 1 2.57 -24.93 15.07
CA MET A 1 1.74 -25.66 14.09
C MET A 1 0.45 -24.87 13.92
N ARG A 2 0.06 -24.49 12.69
CA ARG A 2 -1.18 -23.70 12.47
C ARG A 2 -2.43 -24.58 12.59
N PRO A 3 -3.60 -24.05 13.00
CA PRO A 3 -4.84 -24.82 13.07
C PRO A 3 -5.26 -25.33 11.68
N ALA A 4 -5.89 -26.51 11.59
CA ALA A 4 -6.39 -27.04 10.32
C ALA A 4 -7.33 -26.03 9.61
N GLY A 5 -7.38 -26.04 8.27
CA GLY A 5 -8.29 -25.17 7.50
C GLY A 5 -7.75 -23.76 7.16
N VAL A 6 -6.43 -23.54 7.23
CA VAL A 6 -5.82 -22.22 6.95
C VAL A 6 -6.13 -21.73 5.54
N ARG A 7 -6.09 -22.62 4.55
CA ARG A 7 -6.28 -22.24 3.13
C ARG A 7 -7.68 -21.71 2.89
N GLU A 8 -8.68 -22.38 3.46
CA GLU A 8 -10.09 -22.00 3.40
C GLU A 8 -10.32 -20.66 4.09
N ARG A 9 -9.71 -20.44 5.25
CA ARG A 9 -9.79 -19.14 5.95
C ARG A 9 -9.14 -18.01 5.17
N ILE A 10 -7.98 -18.24 4.55
CA ILE A 10 -7.34 -17.22 3.69
C ILE A 10 -8.20 -16.94 2.46
N ALA A 11 -8.80 -17.96 1.85
CA ALA A 11 -9.71 -17.77 0.72
C ALA A 11 -10.94 -16.93 1.12
N GLN A 12 -11.51 -17.19 2.30
CA GLN A 12 -12.60 -16.39 2.86
C GLN A 12 -12.18 -14.93 3.09
N LEU A 13 -10.99 -14.69 3.65
CA LEU A 13 -10.50 -13.33 3.89
C LEU A 13 -10.32 -12.54 2.59
N LYS A 14 -9.86 -13.20 1.52
CA LYS A 14 -9.79 -12.59 0.18
C LYS A 14 -11.17 -12.26 -0.38
N GLU A 15 -12.18 -13.08 -0.10
CA GLU A 15 -13.56 -12.80 -0.49
C GLU A 15 -14.12 -11.61 0.30
N GLU A 16 -13.90 -11.57 1.61
CA GLU A 16 -14.28 -10.44 2.47
C GLU A 16 -13.64 -9.12 2.00
N GLU A 17 -12.38 -9.15 1.56
CA GLU A 17 -11.69 -8.01 0.96
C GLU A 17 -12.37 -7.53 -0.34
N ARG A 18 -12.74 -8.45 -1.24
CA ARG A 18 -13.47 -8.11 -2.47
C ARG A 18 -14.83 -7.50 -2.17
N GLN A 19 -15.56 -8.07 -1.21
CA GLN A 19 -16.85 -7.54 -0.76
C GLN A 19 -16.70 -6.16 -0.12
N TYR A 20 -15.66 -5.95 0.68
CA TYR A 20 -15.33 -4.66 1.29
C TYR A 20 -15.13 -3.56 0.22
N ALA A 21 -14.39 -3.88 -0.85
CA ALA A 21 -14.18 -2.97 -1.96
C ALA A 21 -15.46 -2.73 -2.78
N GLY A 22 -16.23 -3.79 -3.06
CA GLY A 22 -17.49 -3.71 -3.81
C GLY A 22 -18.58 -2.90 -3.09
N ALA A 23 -18.58 -2.90 -1.75
CA ALA A 23 -19.51 -2.12 -0.94
C ALA A 23 -19.22 -0.61 -0.91
N ARG A 24 -18.03 -0.17 -1.36
CA ARG A 24 -17.58 1.23 -1.31
C ARG A 24 -17.01 1.69 -2.66
N PRO A 25 -17.79 1.69 -3.74
CA PRO A 25 -17.31 2.09 -5.07
C PRO A 25 -16.74 3.52 -5.10
N GLU A 26 -17.24 4.41 -4.25
CA GLU A 26 -16.79 5.80 -4.09
C GLU A 26 -15.36 5.93 -3.56
N GLN A 27 -14.76 4.86 -3.05
CA GLN A 27 -13.38 4.83 -2.55
C GLN A 27 -12.39 4.17 -3.53
N ALA A 28 -12.76 4.01 -4.80
CA ALA A 28 -11.90 3.35 -5.78
C ALA A 28 -10.59 4.11 -6.01
N LEU A 29 -10.61 5.45 -5.96
CA LEU A 29 -9.39 6.26 -6.00
C LEU A 29 -8.42 5.87 -4.87
N GLN A 30 -8.88 5.87 -3.61
CA GLN A 30 -8.02 5.60 -2.47
C GLN A 30 -7.46 4.18 -2.55
N ARG A 31 -8.26 3.20 -2.98
CA ARG A 31 -7.76 1.84 -3.23
C ARG A 31 -6.70 1.81 -4.34
N ALA A 32 -6.92 2.51 -5.45
CA ALA A 32 -5.95 2.58 -6.53
C ALA A 32 -4.63 3.22 -6.05
N LEU A 33 -4.68 4.30 -5.27
CA LEU A 33 -3.51 4.92 -4.63
C LEU A 33 -2.79 3.94 -3.69
N THR A 34 -3.56 3.21 -2.88
CA THR A 34 -3.04 2.18 -1.96
C THR A 34 -2.20 1.15 -2.70
N TRP A 35 -2.74 0.58 -3.78
CA TRP A 35 -2.06 -0.44 -4.58
C TRP A 35 -0.88 0.11 -5.36
N PHE A 36 -1.01 1.31 -5.93
CA PHE A 36 0.07 1.98 -6.64
C PHE A 36 1.30 2.20 -5.73
N ILE A 37 1.09 2.81 -4.55
CA ILE A 37 2.19 3.10 -3.61
C ILE A 37 2.81 1.80 -3.08
N HIS A 38 1.98 0.78 -2.81
CA HIS A 38 2.48 -0.53 -2.39
C HIS A 38 3.30 -1.22 -3.48
N GLY A 39 2.85 -1.16 -4.73
CA GLY A 39 3.58 -1.67 -5.88
C GLY A 39 4.94 -1.00 -6.03
N CYS A 40 5.04 0.31 -5.80
CA CYS A 40 6.32 1.02 -5.79
C CYS A 40 7.26 0.51 -4.67
N ALA A 41 6.73 0.15 -3.50
CA ALA A 41 7.53 -0.46 -2.45
C ALA A 41 8.05 -1.84 -2.88
N LEU A 42 7.19 -2.71 -3.43
CA LEU A 42 7.58 -4.04 -3.90
C LEU A 42 8.56 -4.01 -5.07
N LEU A 43 8.42 -3.04 -5.98
CA LEU A 43 9.36 -2.81 -7.08
C LEU A 43 10.80 -2.62 -6.57
N SER A 44 10.98 -1.93 -5.45
CA SER A 44 12.31 -1.69 -4.86
C SER A 44 13.02 -2.97 -4.40
N TYR A 45 12.25 -4.05 -4.16
CA TYR A 45 12.75 -5.37 -3.80
C TYR A 45 12.75 -6.35 -4.98
N ALA A 46 12.51 -5.88 -6.21
CA ALA A 46 12.36 -6.69 -7.42
C ALA A 46 11.25 -7.76 -7.34
N ASP A 47 10.26 -7.56 -6.47
CA ASP A 47 9.15 -8.50 -6.25
C ASP A 47 7.96 -8.25 -7.20
N LEU A 48 7.93 -7.06 -7.83
CA LEU A 48 6.90 -6.66 -8.77
C LEU A 48 7.55 -6.03 -10.03
N PRO A 49 7.15 -6.43 -11.24
CA PRO A 49 7.66 -5.80 -12.46
C PRO A 49 7.13 -4.38 -12.61
N THR A 50 7.90 -3.52 -13.28
CA THR A 50 7.52 -2.10 -13.49
C THR A 50 6.18 -1.97 -14.21
N SER A 51 5.87 -2.85 -15.16
CA SER A 51 4.61 -2.86 -15.90
C SER A 51 3.39 -2.96 -14.98
N ALA A 52 3.44 -3.77 -13.93
CA ALA A 52 2.34 -3.91 -12.97
C ALA A 52 2.14 -2.63 -12.13
N VAL A 53 3.23 -1.92 -11.82
CA VAL A 53 3.14 -0.61 -11.13
C VAL A 53 2.57 0.46 -12.07
N VAL A 54 2.95 0.44 -13.35
CA VAL A 54 2.39 1.32 -14.39
C VAL A 54 0.89 1.06 -14.60
N GLU A 55 0.44 -0.19 -14.58
CA GLU A 55 -1.00 -0.51 -14.62
C GLU A 55 -1.76 0.06 -13.42
N SER A 56 -1.17 -0.02 -12.23
CA SER A 56 -1.73 0.60 -11.03
C SER A 56 -1.76 2.13 -11.16
N PHE A 57 -0.72 2.74 -11.71
CA PHE A 57 -0.68 4.18 -12.02
C PHE A 57 -1.79 4.60 -12.98
N ARG A 58 -2.02 3.86 -14.08
CA ARG A 58 -3.13 4.11 -15.01
C ARG A 58 -4.49 3.99 -14.32
N SER A 59 -4.65 3.02 -13.42
CA SER A 59 -5.88 2.85 -12.64
C SER A 59 -6.16 4.06 -11.75
N VAL A 60 -5.12 4.66 -11.16
CA VAL A 60 -5.27 5.91 -10.40
C VAL A 60 -5.69 7.07 -11.30
N LEU A 61 -5.06 7.22 -12.48
CA LEU A 61 -5.44 8.27 -13.44
C LEU A 61 -6.92 8.17 -13.82
N GLY A 62 -7.42 6.97 -14.11
CA GLY A 62 -8.84 6.76 -14.41
C GLY A 62 -9.78 7.18 -13.26
N CYS A 63 -9.37 7.01 -12.00
CA CYS A 63 -10.15 7.43 -10.83
C CYS A 63 -10.04 8.93 -10.52
N LEU A 64 -8.98 9.61 -10.98
CA LEU A 64 -8.81 11.06 -10.77
C LEU A 64 -9.78 11.89 -11.62
N ASP A 65 -10.21 11.35 -12.75
CA ASP A 65 -11.14 12.04 -13.65
C ASP A 65 -12.61 11.70 -13.35
N ASP A 66 -12.88 10.68 -12.52
CA ASP A 66 -14.24 10.27 -12.14
C ASP A 66 -14.81 11.17 -11.02
N PRO A 67 -15.92 11.91 -11.27
CA PRO A 67 -16.55 12.80 -10.29
C PRO A 67 -17.28 12.07 -9.16
N HIS A 68 -17.56 10.77 -9.29
CA HIS A 68 -18.20 9.97 -8.25
C HIS A 68 -17.24 9.48 -7.17
N GLN A 69 -15.94 9.70 -7.35
CA GLN A 69 -14.92 9.33 -6.39
C GLN A 69 -14.92 10.31 -5.21
N ARG A 70 -14.94 9.76 -3.99
CA ARG A 70 -14.71 10.52 -2.76
C ARG A 70 -13.33 11.15 -2.84
N ARG A 71 -13.24 12.44 -2.54
CA ARG A 71 -11.98 13.15 -2.35
C ARG A 71 -11.77 13.37 -0.86
N GLY A 72 -10.66 12.88 -0.34
CA GLY A 72 -10.20 13.09 1.01
C GLY A 72 -9.30 14.31 1.11
N THR A 73 -9.10 14.77 2.35
CA THR A 73 -8.15 15.85 2.67
C THR A 73 -7.03 15.36 3.59
N SER A 74 -6.92 14.04 3.79
CA SER A 74 -5.83 13.50 4.60
C SER A 74 -4.49 13.72 3.95
N ARG A 75 -3.48 13.83 4.81
CA ARG A 75 -2.09 13.94 4.41
C ARG A 75 -1.64 12.77 3.52
N TRP A 76 -2.14 11.56 3.77
CA TRP A 76 -1.82 10.39 2.95
C TRP A 76 -2.41 10.52 1.54
N GLU A 77 -3.69 10.89 1.40
CA GLU A 77 -4.30 11.03 0.08
C GLU A 77 -3.62 12.17 -0.72
N GLN A 78 -3.35 13.30 -0.07
CA GLN A 78 -2.62 14.41 -0.68
C GLN A 78 -1.23 14.00 -1.17
N ALA A 79 -0.47 13.25 -0.36
CA ALA A 79 0.83 12.72 -0.75
C ALA A 79 0.70 11.73 -1.93
N GLY A 80 -0.32 10.89 -1.93
CA GLY A 80 -0.61 9.97 -3.04
C GLY A 80 -0.91 10.71 -4.34
N VAL A 81 -1.77 11.72 -4.30
CA VAL A 81 -2.10 12.56 -5.48
C VAL A 81 -0.87 13.34 -5.95
N GLU A 82 -0.04 13.85 -5.04
CA GLU A 82 1.22 14.52 -5.37
C GLU A 82 2.20 13.59 -6.09
N CYS A 83 2.34 12.34 -5.63
CA CYS A 83 3.14 11.34 -6.35
C CYS A 83 2.66 11.19 -7.79
N ILE A 84 1.35 11.06 -8.00
CA ILE A 84 0.77 10.90 -9.34
C ILE A 84 1.04 12.15 -10.19
N ALA A 85 0.85 13.35 -9.63
CA ALA A 85 1.10 14.60 -10.32
C ALA A 85 2.55 14.71 -10.81
N GLN A 86 3.53 14.40 -9.95
CA GLN A 86 4.95 14.40 -10.32
C GLN A 86 5.34 13.29 -11.30
N LEU A 87 4.57 12.19 -11.34
CA LEU A 87 4.79 11.06 -12.23
C LEU A 87 4.09 11.18 -13.58
N ARG A 88 3.16 12.14 -13.76
CA ARG A 88 2.44 12.33 -15.02
C ARG A 88 3.37 12.50 -16.21
N ASP A 89 4.30 13.44 -16.14
CA ASP A 89 5.20 13.72 -17.27
C ASP A 89 6.25 12.60 -17.47
N PRO A 90 6.97 12.12 -16.43
CA PRO A 90 7.95 11.05 -16.59
C PRO A 90 7.34 9.74 -17.10
N LEU A 91 6.08 9.46 -16.78
CA LEU A 91 5.39 8.24 -17.20
C LEU A 91 4.50 8.44 -18.42
N ALA A 92 4.39 9.65 -18.99
CA ALA A 92 3.44 9.94 -20.07
C ALA A 92 3.60 8.99 -21.26
N GLU A 93 4.86 8.75 -21.69
CA GLU A 93 5.16 7.88 -22.82
C GLU A 93 4.73 6.43 -22.55
N VAL A 94 5.03 5.94 -21.34
CA VAL A 94 4.74 4.56 -20.93
C VAL A 94 3.24 4.40 -20.69
N ALA A 95 2.60 5.35 -20.02
CA ALA A 95 1.17 5.34 -19.73
C ALA A 95 0.31 5.36 -21.01
N ALA A 96 0.76 6.02 -22.08
CA ALA A 96 0.05 6.11 -23.35
C ALA A 96 0.07 4.83 -24.20
N ASP A 97 0.99 3.90 -23.96
CA ASP A 97 1.15 2.67 -24.76
C ASP A 97 1.14 1.40 -23.88
N PRO A 98 -0.03 0.77 -23.69
CA PRO A 98 -0.16 -0.46 -22.90
C PRO A 98 0.49 -1.69 -23.50
N GLN A 99 0.84 -1.69 -24.80
CA GLN A 99 1.42 -2.85 -25.48
C GLN A 99 2.94 -2.75 -25.62
N ARG A 100 3.56 -1.78 -24.94
CA ARG A 100 5.00 -1.57 -24.97
C ARG A 100 5.77 -2.77 -24.40
N HIS A 101 6.98 -2.96 -24.92
CA HIS A 101 7.87 -4.02 -24.48
C HIS A 101 8.32 -3.80 -23.02
N ALA A 102 8.09 -4.78 -22.14
CA ALA A 102 8.32 -4.67 -20.69
C ALA A 102 9.72 -4.17 -20.29
N THR A 103 10.77 -4.61 -20.98
CA THR A 103 12.16 -4.16 -20.75
C THR A 103 12.32 -2.64 -20.92
N ARG A 104 11.57 -2.03 -21.85
CA ARG A 104 11.62 -0.59 -22.09
C ARG A 104 10.83 0.19 -21.05
N ASP A 105 9.80 -0.42 -20.47
CA ASP A 105 9.07 0.15 -19.33
C ASP A 105 9.97 0.20 -18.09
N ASP A 106 10.76 -0.84 -17.83
CA ASP A 106 11.72 -0.85 -16.73
C ASP A 106 12.74 0.30 -16.83
N GLU A 107 13.27 0.56 -18.03
CA GLU A 107 14.25 1.63 -18.28
C GLU A 107 13.67 3.04 -18.10
N ILE A 108 12.43 3.26 -18.53
CA ILE A 108 11.79 4.59 -18.52
C ILE A 108 11.08 4.85 -17.19
N ALA A 109 10.27 3.90 -16.73
CA ALA A 109 9.38 4.07 -15.58
C ALA A 109 10.01 3.65 -14.25
N GLY A 110 10.94 2.69 -14.25
CA GLY A 110 11.59 2.21 -13.02
C GLY A 110 12.24 3.33 -12.20
N PRO A 111 13.16 4.15 -12.77
CA PRO A 111 13.82 5.22 -12.04
C PRO A 111 12.88 6.25 -11.38
N PRO A 112 11.88 6.85 -12.07
CA PRO A 112 10.95 7.77 -11.43
C PRO A 112 10.07 7.09 -10.37
N LEU A 113 9.62 5.85 -10.59
CA LEU A 113 8.81 5.08 -9.62
C LEU A 113 9.57 4.72 -8.33
N LEU A 114 10.89 4.53 -8.42
CA LEU A 114 11.74 4.29 -7.25
C LEU A 114 12.17 5.58 -6.54
N ARG A 115 12.00 6.75 -7.16
CA ARG A 115 12.44 8.04 -6.62
C ARG A 115 11.30 8.85 -6.01
N ILE A 116 10.20 9.04 -6.73
CA ILE A 116 9.16 10.02 -6.36
C ILE A 116 8.34 9.56 -5.14
N PRO A 117 7.74 8.36 -5.10
CA PRO A 117 6.96 7.90 -3.95
C PRO A 117 7.69 7.96 -2.61
N PRO A 118 8.92 7.43 -2.46
CA PRO A 118 9.61 7.49 -1.16
C PRO A 118 10.02 8.93 -0.79
N LEU A 119 10.36 9.78 -1.76
CA LEU A 119 10.62 11.20 -1.51
C LEU A 119 9.38 11.91 -0.96
N VAL A 120 8.21 11.70 -1.56
CA VAL A 120 6.98 12.39 -1.17
C VAL A 120 6.42 11.86 0.15
N LEU A 121 6.40 10.54 0.36
CA LEU A 121 5.81 9.95 1.57
C LEU A 121 6.75 9.97 2.78
N VAL A 122 8.05 9.82 2.56
CA VAL A 122 9.06 9.59 3.62
C VAL A 122 10.10 10.72 3.68
N GLY A 123 10.23 11.55 2.64
CA GLY A 123 11.21 12.64 2.59
C GLY A 123 12.61 12.23 2.15
N ARG A 124 12.82 10.98 1.73
CA ARG A 124 14.14 10.45 1.35
C ARG A 124 14.02 9.35 0.29
N THR A 125 15.08 9.13 -0.48
CA THR A 125 15.12 8.17 -1.60
C THR A 125 16.14 7.05 -1.39
N THR A 126 16.60 6.83 -0.16
CA THR A 126 17.53 5.75 0.16
C THR A 126 16.80 4.40 0.14
N HIS A 127 17.54 3.30 -0.01
CA HIS A 127 16.96 1.95 0.03
C HIS A 127 16.19 1.64 1.34
N HIS A 128 16.50 2.35 2.43
CA HIS A 128 15.80 2.30 3.72
C HIS A 128 14.47 3.09 3.76
N ALA A 129 14.03 3.66 2.64
CA ALA A 129 12.78 4.44 2.57
C ALA A 129 11.55 3.58 2.26
N PHE A 130 11.73 2.45 1.59
CA PHE A 130 10.60 1.70 1.00
C PHE A 130 9.77 0.94 2.03
N PHE A 131 10.38 0.37 3.07
CA PHE A 131 9.61 -0.28 4.14
C PHE A 131 8.80 0.74 4.97
N PRO A 132 9.37 1.85 5.46
CA PRO A 132 8.57 2.92 6.08
C PRO A 132 7.48 3.49 5.16
N MET A 133 7.76 3.64 3.87
CA MET A 133 6.76 4.06 2.87
C MET A 133 5.58 3.07 2.82
N ALA A 134 5.85 1.76 2.78
CA ALA A 134 4.81 0.75 2.79
C ALA A 134 3.98 0.77 4.08
N CYS A 135 4.63 1.00 5.22
CA CYS A 135 3.95 1.10 6.52
C CYS A 135 3.06 2.36 6.60
N LEU A 136 3.56 3.52 6.16
CA LEU A 136 2.78 4.76 6.07
C LEU A 136 1.60 4.60 5.10
N ASN A 137 1.82 3.92 3.97
CA ASN A 137 0.76 3.65 3.00
C ASN A 137 -0.35 2.79 3.62
N ALA A 138 0.00 1.68 4.26
CA ALA A 138 -0.98 0.80 4.91
C ALA A 138 -1.74 1.52 6.04
N ALA A 139 -1.05 2.31 6.87
CA ALA A 139 -1.66 3.09 7.94
C ALA A 139 -2.64 4.14 7.41
N GLY A 140 -2.22 4.95 6.42
CA GLY A 140 -3.05 6.00 5.83
C GLY A 140 -4.27 5.43 5.08
N SER A 141 -4.05 4.37 4.29
CA SER A 141 -5.12 3.67 3.56
C SER A 141 -6.16 3.09 4.51
N LEU A 142 -5.74 2.54 5.66
CA LEU A 142 -6.63 2.01 6.67
C LEU A 142 -7.43 3.11 7.38
N GLN A 143 -6.80 4.26 7.65
CA GLN A 143 -7.47 5.40 8.28
C GLN A 143 -8.52 6.02 7.36
N GLU A 144 -8.28 6.03 6.06
CA GLU A 144 -9.25 6.44 5.04
C GLU A 144 -10.29 5.37 4.72
N GLU A 145 -10.26 4.24 5.42
CA GLU A 145 -11.13 3.09 5.16
C GLU A 145 -11.05 2.58 3.71
N ALA A 146 -9.95 2.86 3.00
CA ALA A 146 -9.74 2.37 1.65
C ALA A 146 -9.54 0.85 1.65
N ILE A 147 -8.93 0.34 2.71
CA ILE A 147 -8.63 -1.08 2.91
C ILE A 147 -9.07 -1.56 4.31
N PRO A 148 -9.41 -2.86 4.46
CA PRO A 148 -9.70 -3.42 5.77
C PRO A 148 -8.41 -3.61 6.61
N PRO A 149 -8.52 -3.73 7.95
CA PRO A 149 -7.37 -3.92 8.84
C PRO A 149 -6.50 -5.13 8.47
N TYR A 150 -7.12 -6.27 8.12
CA TYR A 150 -6.38 -7.46 7.69
C TYR A 150 -5.51 -7.22 6.44
N LEU A 151 -6.00 -6.43 5.47
CA LEU A 151 -5.22 -6.11 4.28
C LEU A 151 -4.03 -5.21 4.63
N ALA A 152 -4.23 -4.22 5.52
CA ALA A 152 -3.15 -3.34 5.95
C ALA A 152 -1.97 -4.12 6.58
N VAL A 153 -2.26 -5.04 7.50
CA VAL A 153 -1.20 -5.88 8.11
C VAL A 153 -0.59 -6.86 7.11
N THR A 154 -1.37 -7.35 6.15
CA THR A 154 -0.89 -8.24 5.09
C THR A 154 0.11 -7.51 4.18
N MET A 155 -0.22 -6.29 3.75
CA MET A 155 0.66 -5.46 2.92
C MET A 155 2.01 -5.19 3.61
N ILE A 156 1.99 -4.79 4.89
CA ILE A 156 3.23 -4.59 5.66
C ILE A 156 4.04 -5.89 5.73
N CYS A 157 3.39 -7.02 6.02
CA CYS A 157 4.08 -8.30 6.10
C CYS A 157 4.66 -8.77 4.76
N SER A 158 4.02 -8.44 3.62
CA SER A 158 4.53 -8.78 2.28
C SER A 158 5.86 -8.09 2.00
N VAL A 159 5.97 -6.78 2.29
CA VAL A 159 7.25 -6.07 2.15
C VAL A 159 8.25 -6.52 3.22
N GLY A 160 7.78 -6.78 4.43
CA GLY A 160 8.63 -7.26 5.51
C GLY A 160 9.20 -8.66 5.29
N TYR A 161 8.82 -9.40 4.24
CA TYR A 161 9.46 -10.66 3.86
C TYR A 161 10.97 -10.50 3.64
N PHE A 162 11.41 -9.33 3.14
CA PHE A 162 12.82 -9.00 2.90
C PHE A 162 13.62 -8.65 4.16
N GLU A 163 13.01 -8.82 5.35
CA GLU A 163 13.58 -8.53 6.67
C GLU A 163 14.31 -7.17 6.78
N PRO A 164 13.65 -6.06 6.38
CA PRO A 164 14.20 -4.72 6.56
C PRO A 164 14.52 -4.48 8.04
N ALA A 165 15.67 -3.87 8.31
CA ALA A 165 16.08 -3.55 9.68
C ALA A 165 15.23 -2.41 10.27
N GLU A 166 14.65 -1.57 9.42
CA GLU A 166 13.79 -0.46 9.80
C GLU A 166 12.48 -0.98 10.39
N GLU A 167 11.99 -0.34 11.46
CA GLU A 167 10.67 -0.65 12.04
C GLU A 167 10.46 -2.15 12.37
N ARG A 168 11.54 -2.88 12.72
CA ARG A 168 11.50 -4.32 13.02
C ARG A 168 10.47 -4.70 14.09
N ASP A 169 10.29 -3.82 15.07
CA ASP A 169 9.31 -4.01 16.13
C ASP A 169 7.88 -3.98 15.55
N LEU A 170 7.57 -2.99 14.70
CA LEU A 170 6.29 -2.93 13.99
C LEU A 170 6.08 -4.19 13.13
N LEU A 171 7.10 -4.63 12.39
CA LEU A 171 6.98 -5.83 11.55
C LEU A 171 6.67 -7.07 12.39
N THR A 172 7.33 -7.22 13.54
CA THR A 172 7.11 -8.34 14.45
C THR A 172 5.70 -8.31 15.02
N GLU A 173 5.24 -7.15 15.48
CA GLU A 173 3.86 -6.96 15.95
C GLU A 173 2.83 -7.28 14.86
N THR A 174 3.07 -6.77 13.64
CA THR A 174 2.17 -6.95 12.50
C THR A 174 2.06 -8.42 12.07
N ARG A 175 3.18 -9.16 12.04
CA ARG A 175 3.20 -10.60 11.75
C ARG A 175 2.39 -11.39 12.79
N SER A 176 2.49 -11.00 14.06
CA SER A 176 1.70 -11.59 15.15
C SER A 176 0.20 -11.31 14.97
N LEU A 177 -0.17 -10.06 14.71
CA LEU A 177 -1.57 -9.65 14.46
C LEU A 177 -2.16 -10.39 13.26
N ARG A 178 -1.43 -10.46 12.13
CA ARG A 178 -1.87 -11.20 10.93
C ARG A 178 -2.14 -12.67 11.25
N THR A 179 -1.21 -13.32 11.96
CA THR A 179 -1.35 -14.74 12.33
C THR A 179 -2.56 -14.96 13.24
N ARG A 180 -2.75 -14.12 14.25
CA ARG A 180 -3.93 -14.17 15.13
C ARG A 180 -5.23 -13.97 14.33
N TYR A 181 -5.25 -13.02 13.40
CA TYR A 181 -6.42 -12.73 12.55
C TYR A 181 -6.83 -13.94 11.68
N GLU A 182 -5.83 -14.62 11.11
CA GLU A 182 -6.05 -15.81 10.27
C GLU A 182 -6.45 -17.04 11.09
N ASP A 183 -5.90 -17.20 12.29
CA ASP A 183 -6.07 -18.40 13.11
C ASP A 183 -7.28 -18.30 14.07
N GLN A 184 -7.77 -17.09 14.37
CA GLN A 184 -8.82 -16.86 15.37
C GLN A 184 -9.99 -16.01 14.80
N PRO A 185 -10.89 -16.62 14.00
CA PRO A 185 -12.01 -15.88 13.39
C PRO A 185 -12.93 -15.16 14.39
N SER A 186 -13.10 -15.71 15.59
CA SER A 186 -13.91 -15.11 16.67
C SER A 186 -13.30 -13.83 17.25
N GLU A 187 -11.99 -13.60 17.09
CA GLU A 187 -11.30 -12.41 17.59
C GLU A 187 -11.20 -11.29 16.54
N ARG A 188 -11.65 -11.49 15.29
CA ARG A 188 -11.40 -10.55 14.20
C ARG A 188 -11.87 -9.12 14.49
N SER A 189 -13.04 -8.97 15.10
CA SER A 189 -13.58 -7.65 15.47
C SER A 189 -12.69 -6.90 16.47
N SER A 190 -12.20 -7.58 17.52
CA SER A 190 -11.27 -6.95 18.47
C SER A 190 -9.88 -6.72 17.87
N LEU A 191 -9.45 -7.59 16.96
CA LEU A 191 -8.20 -7.43 16.22
C LEU A 191 -8.25 -6.25 15.23
N ASP A 192 -9.40 -5.98 14.61
CA ASP A 192 -9.60 -4.80 13.75
C ASP A 192 -9.28 -3.50 14.51
N ASP A 193 -9.86 -3.36 15.71
CA ASP A 193 -9.62 -2.22 16.59
C ASP A 193 -8.15 -2.16 17.05
N GLU A 194 -7.57 -3.31 17.40
CA GLU A 194 -6.17 -3.40 17.79
C GLU A 194 -5.23 -2.94 16.67
N ILE A 195 -5.43 -3.43 15.43
CA ILE A 195 -4.65 -3.07 14.25
C ILE A 195 -4.76 -1.57 13.97
N ARG A 196 -5.98 -1.02 13.95
CA ARG A 196 -6.23 0.42 13.72
C ARG A 196 -5.49 1.28 14.73
N ARG A 197 -5.57 0.93 16.01
CA ARG A 197 -4.90 1.66 17.10
C ARG A 197 -3.38 1.59 16.95
N ARG A 198 -2.82 0.40 16.72
CA ARG A 198 -1.37 0.19 16.59
C ARG A 198 -0.77 0.97 15.43
N LEU A 199 -1.36 0.86 14.24
CA LEU A 199 -0.87 1.56 13.05
C LEU A 199 -1.00 3.09 13.18
N ARG A 200 -2.09 3.58 13.81
CA ARG A 200 -2.24 5.01 14.11
C ARG A 200 -1.18 5.51 15.09
N THR A 201 -0.94 4.79 16.19
CA THR A 201 0.09 5.16 17.17
C THR A 201 1.48 5.18 16.52
N TRP A 202 1.80 4.15 15.75
CA TRP A 202 3.09 4.08 15.03
C TRP A 202 3.25 5.24 14.05
N GLU A 203 2.25 5.52 13.20
CA GLU A 203 2.34 6.61 12.22
C GLU A 203 2.57 7.96 12.91
N GLN A 204 1.87 8.23 14.01
CA GLN A 204 2.04 9.45 14.79
C GLN A 204 3.46 9.58 15.34
N ALA A 205 4.00 8.50 15.92
CA ALA A 205 5.38 8.46 16.41
C ALA A 205 6.38 8.71 15.28
N TYR A 206 6.24 7.98 14.16
CA TYR A 206 7.11 8.08 12.99
C TYR A 206 7.17 9.51 12.44
N ARG A 207 6.02 10.18 12.30
CA ARG A 207 5.95 11.55 11.78
C ARG A 207 6.51 12.59 12.74
N ASN A 208 6.42 12.35 14.05
CA ASN A 208 6.98 13.24 15.06
C ASN A 208 8.51 13.15 15.12
N ASP A 209 9.06 11.94 14.95
CA ASP A 209 10.50 11.72 14.96
C ASP A 209 11.19 12.25 13.70
N GLY A 210 10.51 12.22 12.55
CA GLY A 210 10.97 12.83 11.29
C GLY A 210 10.91 14.36 11.23
N SER A 211 10.48 15.04 12.30
CA SER A 211 10.48 16.51 12.43
C SER A 211 11.75 17.06 13.09
N ARG A 212 12.83 16.27 13.16
CA ARG A 212 14.15 16.65 13.69
C ARG A 212 15.22 16.67 12.62
#